data_AF-A0AAU9IU45-F1
#
_entry.id   AF-A0AAU9IU45-F1
#
_cell.length_a   1.000
_cell.length_b   1.000
_cell.length_c   1.000
_cell.angle_alpha   90.00
_cell.angle_beta   90.00
_cell.angle_gamma   90.00
#
_symmetry.space_group_name_H-M   'P 1'
#
loop_
_entity.id
_entity.type
_entity.pdbx_description
1 polymer ?
#
loop_
_entity_poly.entity_id
_entity_poly.type
_entity_poly.pdbx_seq_one_letter_code
_entity_poly.pdbx_strand_id
1 'polypeptide(L)'
;MTEGMVYEEDQLVWAKIRGYPWWPGVISKVGKTSQLRSNEDIQYTINFIGENTHASLPSKYINEFDTYYTQHSKLKGRAPGNKWLLTCIGIAKQLYDGILNVSNLSSINEALIKKKHRPKEVILNADALAQPKEPNFKLEQLKRLIEEKIHKISELQIKTKSRKTTNILARHEKLLSEFTEEISDEKDKVTEICESLYELIELDINAKLLAKNPIKKIVKLLANLCQKSNCDVLKELAEVALRLREYWKKIREQGSLGLEGCGKVFKPVSDDSYIADKCLRRRVCCKIAKVLENNKFTIEKAQELALSIEKNLRTKDPSMSSKYRYYFRIMIRDIKNISPVAYEAATEVN
;
A
#
# COMPACT_ATOMS: atom_id res chain seq x y z
N MET A 1 23.97 29.86 -14.21
CA MET A 1 24.76 29.62 -12.99
C MET A 1 23.99 30.31 -11.88
N THR A 2 23.30 29.56 -11.03
CA THR A 2 22.70 30.16 -9.83
C THR A 2 23.85 30.51 -8.90
N GLU A 3 24.05 31.80 -8.62
CA GLU A 3 24.94 32.23 -7.55
C GLU A 3 24.61 31.40 -6.30
N GLY A 4 25.64 30.81 -5.70
CA GLY A 4 25.46 29.92 -4.55
C GLY A 4 24.86 30.70 -3.40
N MET A 5 23.60 30.43 -3.07
CA MET A 5 23.00 30.99 -1.85
C MET A 5 23.81 30.54 -0.65
N VAL A 6 24.28 31.53 0.12
CA VAL A 6 24.93 31.32 1.41
C VAL A 6 23.85 31.36 2.46
N TYR A 7 23.82 30.35 3.32
CA TYR A 7 22.87 30.28 4.42
C TYR A 7 23.57 30.54 5.76
N GLU A 8 22.84 31.05 6.73
CA GLU A 8 23.35 31.44 8.04
C GLU A 8 22.92 30.45 9.14
N GLU A 9 23.61 30.49 10.29
CA GLU A 9 23.17 29.73 11.48
C GLU A 9 21.82 30.27 11.97
N ASP A 10 21.04 29.39 12.60
CA ASP A 10 19.66 29.60 13.02
C ASP A 10 18.66 29.89 11.89
N GLN A 11 19.09 29.90 10.62
CA GLN A 11 18.21 30.06 9.47
C GLN A 11 17.33 28.83 9.25
N LEU A 12 16.03 29.08 9.04
CA LEU A 12 15.05 28.05 8.70
C LEU A 12 15.10 27.73 7.19
N VAL A 13 15.17 26.44 6.88
CA VAL A 13 15.32 25.94 5.51
C VAL A 13 14.50 24.67 5.26
N TRP A 14 14.28 24.37 3.99
CA TRP A 14 13.89 23.03 3.54
C TRP A 14 15.14 22.23 3.20
N ALA A 15 15.23 21.01 3.72
CA ALA A 15 16.35 20.11 3.46
C ALA A 15 15.88 18.79 2.83
N LYS A 16 16.72 18.23 1.94
CA LYS A 16 16.40 17.02 1.18
C LYS A 16 17.38 15.88 1.45
N ILE A 17 16.90 14.82 2.11
CA ILE A 17 17.62 13.55 2.23
C ILE A 17 17.11 12.54 1.20
N ARG A 18 17.99 11.66 0.71
CA ARG A 18 17.63 10.56 -0.20
C ARG A 18 16.61 9.62 0.48
N GLY A 19 15.49 9.37 -0.19
CA GLY A 19 14.43 8.48 0.33
C GLY A 19 13.36 9.17 1.19
N TYR A 20 13.58 10.42 1.61
CA TYR A 20 12.64 11.21 2.41
C TYR A 20 12.03 12.35 1.59
N PRO A 21 10.89 12.94 1.96
CA PRO A 21 10.41 14.17 1.33
C PRO A 21 11.34 15.35 1.66
N TRP A 22 11.05 16.53 1.09
CA TRP A 22 11.62 17.77 1.62
C TRP A 22 11.08 17.97 3.04
N TRP A 23 11.98 18.26 3.99
CA TRP A 23 11.67 18.35 5.40
C TRP A 23 12.17 19.69 5.95
N PRO A 24 11.39 20.40 6.79
CA PRO A 24 11.84 21.66 7.36
C PRO A 24 12.88 21.43 8.47
N GLY A 25 13.90 22.28 8.53
CA GLY A 25 14.94 22.22 9.54
C GLY A 25 15.63 23.56 9.74
N VAL A 26 16.44 23.64 10.78
CA VAL A 26 17.21 24.84 11.15
C VAL A 26 18.69 24.55 10.99
N ILE A 27 19.44 25.48 10.40
CA ILE A 27 20.88 25.37 10.30
C ILE A 27 21.50 25.61 11.67
N SER A 28 22.20 24.61 12.18
CA SER A 28 22.87 24.67 13.49
C SER A 28 24.36 24.98 13.40
N LYS A 29 24.97 24.75 12.23
CA LYS A 29 26.38 25.00 12.00
C LYS A 29 26.67 25.17 10.52
N VAL A 30 27.47 26.19 10.19
CA VAL A 30 28.03 26.38 8.85
C VAL A 30 29.50 25.95 8.84
N GLY A 31 29.80 24.83 8.19
CA GLY A 31 31.13 24.24 8.14
C GLY A 31 31.77 24.37 6.75
N LYS A 32 33.07 24.67 6.71
CA LYS A 32 33.89 24.49 5.50
C LYS A 32 34.44 23.07 5.49
N THR A 33 34.24 22.33 4.41
CA THR A 33 34.89 21.02 4.25
C THR A 33 36.39 21.25 4.06
N SER A 34 37.22 20.73 4.96
CA SER A 34 38.66 21.02 5.01
C SER A 34 39.49 20.42 3.86
N GLN A 35 38.86 19.72 2.90
CA GLN A 35 39.60 18.87 1.97
C GLN A 35 39.77 19.40 0.54
N LEU A 36 39.06 20.44 0.07
CA LEU A 36 39.16 20.91 -1.33
C LEU A 36 38.96 22.43 -1.48
N ARG A 37 39.54 23.00 -2.55
CA ARG A 37 39.79 24.45 -2.76
C ARG A 37 38.65 25.22 -3.47
N SER A 38 37.44 24.68 -3.60
CA SER A 38 36.33 25.35 -4.32
C SER A 38 35.22 25.84 -3.37
N ASN A 39 34.58 26.96 -3.74
CA ASN A 39 33.43 27.55 -3.03
C ASN A 39 32.16 26.66 -3.00
N GLU A 40 32.17 25.49 -3.64
CA GLU A 40 31.06 24.53 -3.64
C GLU A 40 31.01 23.64 -2.37
N ASP A 41 31.94 23.82 -1.44
CA ASP A 41 32.21 22.85 -0.35
C ASP A 41 31.69 23.27 1.04
N ILE A 42 30.81 24.28 1.10
CA ILE A 42 30.12 24.63 2.36
C ILE A 42 29.11 23.53 2.70
N GLN A 43 29.28 22.93 3.89
CA GLN A 43 28.32 22.00 4.47
C GLN A 43 27.53 22.69 5.58
N TYR A 44 26.22 22.48 5.56
CA TYR A 44 25.30 23.01 6.55
C TYR A 44 24.77 21.86 7.39
N THR A 45 25.02 21.90 8.70
CA THR A 45 24.44 20.93 9.63
C THR A 45 23.03 21.38 10.00
N ILE A 46 22.04 20.62 9.58
CA ILE A 46 20.62 20.96 9.75
C ILE A 46 20.00 20.08 10.82
N ASN A 47 19.37 20.69 11.81
CA ASN A 47 18.52 20.03 12.80
C ASN A 47 17.08 19.98 12.28
N PHE A 48 16.55 18.79 12.04
CA PHE A 48 15.20 18.63 11.49
C PHE A 48 14.13 18.89 12.54
N ILE A 49 13.08 19.61 12.16
CA ILE A 49 11.93 19.86 13.04
C ILE A 49 11.11 18.58 13.17
N GLY A 50 10.80 18.18 14.41
CA GLY A 50 10.07 16.96 14.76
C GLY A 50 10.89 15.67 14.73
N GLU A 51 12.21 15.75 14.64
CA GLU A 51 13.11 14.58 14.72
C GLU A 51 14.33 14.91 15.57
N ASN A 52 14.85 13.95 16.34
CA ASN A 52 16.11 14.10 17.08
C ASN A 52 17.31 13.71 16.20
N THR A 53 17.30 14.19 14.96
CA THR A 53 18.33 13.87 13.97
C THR A 53 18.84 15.13 13.29
N HIS A 54 20.09 15.09 12.87
CA HIS A 54 20.73 16.14 12.10
C HIS A 54 21.39 15.53 10.85
N ALA A 55 21.63 16.37 9.84
CA ALA A 55 22.42 15.98 8.69
C ALA A 55 23.27 17.16 8.20
N SER A 56 24.52 16.88 7.83
CA SER A 56 25.37 17.83 7.12
C SER A 56 25.13 17.69 5.62
N LEU A 57 24.58 18.73 5.00
CA LEU A 57 24.19 18.74 3.59
C LEU A 57 24.85 19.89 2.83
N PRO A 58 25.25 19.70 1.56
CA PRO A 58 25.64 20.80 0.68
C PRO A 58 24.42 21.65 0.26
N SER A 59 24.68 22.89 -0.18
CA SER A 59 23.65 23.88 -0.56
C SER A 59 22.61 23.36 -1.55
N LYS A 60 22.99 22.50 -2.50
CA LYS A 60 22.07 21.93 -3.51
C LYS A 60 20.92 21.08 -2.95
N TYR A 61 21.01 20.64 -1.69
CA TYR A 61 19.93 19.90 -1.00
C TYR A 61 19.18 20.77 0.01
N ILE A 62 19.38 22.08 -0.05
CA ILE A 62 18.81 23.06 0.86
C ILE A 62 18.11 24.11 0.01
N ASN A 63 16.91 24.48 0.41
CA ASN A 63 16.16 25.59 -0.16
C ASN A 63 15.74 26.52 0.96
N GLU A 64 15.68 27.81 0.67
CA GLU A 64 15.09 28.79 1.57
C GLU A 64 13.64 28.42 1.92
N PHE A 65 13.27 28.58 3.20
CA PHE A 65 11.98 28.12 3.70
C PHE A 65 10.78 28.81 3.04
N ASP A 66 10.80 30.14 2.99
CA ASP A 66 9.67 30.96 2.53
C ASP A 66 9.47 30.86 1.02
N THR A 67 10.54 31.10 0.25
CA THR A 67 10.55 31.02 -1.22
C THR A 67 9.96 29.70 -1.74
N TYR A 68 10.25 28.58 -1.07
CA TYR A 68 9.80 27.26 -1.49
C TYR A 68 8.62 26.70 -0.67
N TYR A 69 8.03 27.50 0.21
CA TYR A 69 6.96 27.04 1.10
C TYR A 69 5.79 26.43 0.32
N THR A 70 5.28 27.11 -0.69
CA THR A 70 4.12 26.64 -1.49
C THR A 70 4.43 25.35 -2.25
N GLN A 71 5.69 25.14 -2.65
CA GLN A 71 6.11 23.96 -3.42
C GLN A 71 6.24 22.73 -2.51
N HIS A 72 6.91 22.87 -1.36
CA HIS A 72 7.22 21.73 -0.49
C HIS A 72 6.12 21.43 0.54
N SER A 73 5.26 22.39 0.87
CA SER A 73 4.08 22.17 1.73
C SER A 73 2.95 21.40 1.04
N LYS A 74 2.80 21.57 -0.29
CA LYS A 74 1.77 20.88 -1.07
C LYS A 74 2.20 19.44 -1.37
N LEU A 75 1.69 18.49 -0.59
CA LEU A 75 1.81 17.05 -0.87
C LEU A 75 0.96 16.65 -2.09
N LYS A 76 1.28 17.15 -3.29
CA LYS A 76 0.57 16.76 -4.52
C LYS A 76 0.90 15.31 -4.87
N GLY A 77 -0.11 14.43 -4.86
CA GLY A 77 -0.05 13.09 -5.46
C GLY A 77 0.80 12.04 -4.73
N ARG A 78 1.32 12.35 -3.54
CA ARG A 78 1.96 11.37 -2.66
C ARG A 78 1.01 11.05 -1.52
N ALA A 79 0.98 9.78 -1.10
CA ALA A 79 -0.03 9.17 -0.25
C ALA A 79 -0.65 10.14 0.77
N PRO A 80 -1.99 10.26 0.82
CA PRO A 80 -2.66 11.07 1.82
C PRO A 80 -2.30 10.50 3.19
N GLY A 81 -1.46 11.14 3.99
CA GLY A 81 -1.31 10.65 5.36
C GLY A 81 -0.04 10.92 6.16
N ASN A 82 0.97 11.65 5.69
CA ASN A 82 2.03 12.03 6.62
C ASN A 82 1.60 13.24 7.49
N LYS A 83 0.63 13.01 8.38
CA LYS A 83 0.16 14.00 9.37
C LYS A 83 1.33 14.55 10.19
N TRP A 84 2.35 13.72 10.42
CA TRP A 84 3.56 14.12 11.14
C TRP A 84 4.33 15.21 10.42
N LEU A 85 4.59 15.04 9.13
CA LEU A 85 5.25 16.06 8.32
C LEU A 85 4.47 17.37 8.32
N LEU A 86 3.13 17.33 8.19
CA LEU A 86 2.30 18.54 8.23
C LEU A 86 2.41 19.26 9.59
N THR A 87 2.46 18.53 10.70
CA THR A 87 2.74 19.11 12.02
C THR A 87 4.09 19.80 12.06
N CYS A 88 5.15 19.16 11.53
CA CYS A 88 6.48 19.75 11.49
C CYS A 88 6.53 21.03 10.63
N ILE A 89 5.81 21.06 9.51
CA ILE A 89 5.68 22.24 8.65
C ILE A 89 4.95 23.38 9.37
N GLY A 90 3.89 23.06 10.14
CA GLY A 90 3.18 24.05 10.94
C GLY A 90 4.08 24.70 12.00
N ILE A 91 4.92 23.90 12.67
CA ILE A 91 5.90 24.42 13.65
C ILE A 91 6.98 25.25 12.95
N ALA A 92 7.47 24.80 11.80
CA ALA A 92 8.42 25.57 11.00
C ALA A 92 7.85 26.95 10.62
N LYS A 93 6.57 27.01 10.26
CA LYS A 93 5.90 28.29 9.98
C LYS A 93 5.82 29.19 11.22
N GLN A 94 5.52 28.63 12.40
CA GLN A 94 5.52 29.40 13.66
C GLN A 94 6.92 29.94 14.04
N LEU A 95 7.98 29.18 13.76
CA LEU A 95 9.36 29.65 13.93
C LEU A 95 9.67 30.79 12.95
N TYR A 96 9.28 30.64 11.68
CA TYR A 96 9.46 31.67 10.66
C TYR A 96 8.71 32.97 11.00
N ASP A 97 7.48 32.86 11.50
CA ASP A 97 6.64 34.00 11.89
C ASP A 97 7.08 34.64 13.23
N GLY A 98 8.15 34.14 13.87
CA GLY A 98 8.68 34.65 15.14
C GLY A 98 7.81 34.32 16.37
N ILE A 99 6.79 33.46 16.22
CA ILE A 99 5.91 33.01 17.31
C ILE A 99 6.67 32.08 18.26
N LEU A 100 7.52 31.21 17.69
CA LEU A 100 8.43 30.34 18.44
C LEU A 100 9.87 30.81 18.24
N ASN A 101 10.71 30.61 19.25
CA ASN A 101 12.14 30.92 19.17
C ASN A 101 12.95 29.69 18.73
N VAL A 102 13.86 29.88 17.77
CA VAL A 102 14.79 28.87 17.26
C VAL A 102 15.69 28.31 18.36
N SER A 103 16.07 29.11 19.36
CA SER A 103 16.85 28.66 20.52
C SER A 103 16.18 27.52 21.30
N ASN A 104 14.84 27.40 21.20
CA ASN A 104 14.05 26.39 21.89
C ASN A 104 13.82 25.13 21.05
N LEU A 105 14.48 25.00 19.88
CA LEU A 105 14.25 23.91 18.94
C LEU A 105 14.41 22.52 19.58
N SER A 106 15.39 22.34 20.46
CA SER A 106 15.60 21.08 21.17
C SER A 106 14.38 20.72 22.03
N SER A 107 13.88 21.64 22.85
CA SER A 107 12.69 21.44 23.68
C SER A 107 11.41 21.25 22.84
N ILE A 108 11.29 21.96 21.73
CA ILE A 108 10.19 21.80 20.76
C ILE A 108 10.21 20.37 20.19
N ASN A 109 11.36 19.89 19.75
CA ASN A 109 11.53 18.55 19.21
C ASN A 109 11.23 17.46 20.24
N GLU A 110 11.68 17.62 21.48
CA GLU A 110 11.34 16.72 22.58
C GLU A 110 9.82 16.66 22.83
N ALA A 111 9.15 17.81 22.86
CA ALA A 111 7.70 17.88 23.04
C ALA A 111 6.94 17.24 21.86
N LEU A 112 7.43 17.45 20.64
CA LEU A 112 6.90 16.83 19.43
C LEU A 112 7.06 15.31 19.46
N ILE A 113 8.25 14.81 19.76
CA ILE A 113 8.55 13.36 19.82
C ILE A 113 7.71 12.70 20.93
N LYS A 114 7.58 13.35 22.10
CA LYS A 114 6.65 12.89 23.15
C LYS A 114 5.21 12.79 22.62
N LYS A 115 4.73 13.74 21.80
CA LYS A 115 3.41 13.65 21.16
C LYS A 115 3.31 12.57 20.09
N LYS A 116 4.37 12.34 19.30
CA LYS A 116 4.43 11.28 18.27
C LYS A 116 4.35 9.88 18.88
N HIS A 117 5.01 9.71 20.03
CA HIS A 117 5.07 8.45 20.77
C HIS A 117 4.04 8.32 21.88
N ARG A 118 3.19 9.34 22.11
CA ARG A 118 1.99 9.09 22.91
C ARG A 118 1.25 7.97 22.19
N PRO A 119 1.09 6.78 22.80
CA PRO A 119 0.12 5.84 22.30
C PRO A 119 -1.15 6.67 22.14
N LYS A 120 -1.82 6.58 20.98
CA LYS A 120 -3.12 7.24 20.84
C LYS A 120 -3.88 6.85 22.11
N GLU A 121 -4.09 7.81 23.00
CA GLU A 121 -5.06 7.70 24.06
C GLU A 121 -6.34 7.52 23.25
N VAL A 122 -6.65 6.26 22.98
CA VAL A 122 -8.00 5.85 22.69
C VAL A 122 -8.74 6.49 23.83
N ILE A 123 -9.62 7.44 23.51
CA ILE A 123 -10.59 7.95 24.45
C ILE A 123 -11.40 6.72 24.83
N LEU A 124 -10.89 6.01 25.84
CA LEU A 124 -11.47 4.84 26.43
C LEU A 124 -12.51 5.46 27.36
N ASN A 125 -13.77 5.31 26.98
CA ASN A 125 -14.81 5.16 27.99
C ASN A 125 -14.24 4.17 29.01
N ALA A 126 -14.17 4.56 30.28
CA ALA A 126 -13.43 3.88 31.34
C ALA A 126 -13.85 2.41 31.56
N ASP A 127 -14.92 1.96 30.89
CA ASP A 127 -15.42 0.58 30.93
C ASP A 127 -14.75 -0.38 29.93
N ALA A 128 -13.88 0.09 29.04
CA ALA A 128 -13.16 -0.77 28.08
C ALA A 128 -11.69 -0.98 28.50
N LEU A 129 -11.47 -1.64 29.65
CA LEU A 129 -10.17 -2.21 29.99
C LEU A 129 -9.66 -3.06 28.80
N ALA A 130 -8.48 -2.69 28.30
CA ALA A 130 -7.84 -3.30 27.15
C ALA A 130 -7.57 -4.78 27.39
N GLN A 131 -8.51 -5.62 26.97
CA GLN A 131 -8.25 -7.03 26.77
C GLN A 131 -7.17 -7.16 25.68
N PRO A 132 -6.18 -8.05 25.85
CA PRO A 132 -5.17 -8.32 24.83
C PRO A 132 -5.88 -8.64 23.50
N LYS A 133 -5.66 -7.79 22.48
CA LYS A 133 -6.31 -7.91 21.16
C LYS A 133 -6.23 -9.35 20.72
N GLU A 134 -7.38 -10.01 20.69
CA GLU A 134 -7.42 -11.45 20.50
C GLU A 134 -6.76 -11.83 19.16
N PRO A 135 -6.05 -12.97 19.10
CA PRO A 135 -5.44 -13.48 17.87
C PRO A 135 -6.44 -13.52 16.70
N ASN A 136 -7.73 -13.72 16.99
CA ASN A 136 -8.84 -13.66 16.04
C ASN A 136 -8.87 -12.36 15.19
N PHE A 137 -8.60 -11.20 15.79
CA PHE A 137 -8.59 -9.94 15.05
C PHE A 137 -7.43 -9.87 14.04
N LYS A 138 -6.25 -10.38 14.41
CA LYS A 138 -5.09 -10.44 13.50
C LYS A 138 -5.33 -11.43 12.36
N LEU A 139 -5.97 -12.57 12.65
CA LEU A 139 -6.35 -13.56 11.65
C LEU A 139 -7.31 -12.99 10.61
N GLU A 140 -8.33 -12.24 11.03
CA GLU A 140 -9.27 -11.60 10.11
C GLU A 140 -8.58 -10.53 9.22
N GLN A 141 -7.62 -9.77 9.78
CA GLN A 141 -6.80 -8.85 8.99
C GLN A 141 -5.94 -9.58 7.94
N LEU A 142 -5.33 -10.71 8.32
CA LEU A 142 -4.57 -11.56 7.40
C LEU A 142 -5.44 -12.09 6.26
N LYS A 143 -6.64 -12.61 6.56
CA LYS A 143 -7.58 -13.09 5.54
C LYS A 143 -7.89 -12.00 4.51
N ARG A 144 -8.23 -10.80 4.98
CA ARG A 144 -8.51 -9.64 4.10
C ARG A 144 -7.31 -9.24 3.25
N LEU A 145 -6.13 -9.19 3.85
CA LEU A 145 -4.90 -8.81 3.14
C LEU A 145 -4.54 -9.82 2.05
N ILE A 146 -4.66 -11.13 2.33
CA ILE A 146 -4.43 -12.18 1.32
C ILE A 146 -5.41 -12.03 0.15
N GLU A 147 -6.70 -11.84 0.42
CA GLU A 147 -7.70 -11.65 -0.65
C GLU A 147 -7.41 -10.41 -1.51
N GLU A 148 -7.02 -9.30 -0.87
CA GLU A 148 -6.62 -8.09 -1.58
C GLU A 148 -5.40 -8.35 -2.49
N LYS A 149 -4.38 -9.04 -1.97
CA LYS A 149 -3.18 -9.38 -2.73
C LYS A 149 -3.50 -10.35 -3.86
N ILE A 150 -4.36 -11.35 -3.65
CA ILE A 150 -4.86 -12.28 -4.68
C ILE A 150 -5.55 -11.52 -5.81
N HIS A 151 -6.38 -10.51 -5.49
CA HIS A 151 -7.06 -9.69 -6.50
C HIS A 151 -6.11 -8.78 -7.27
N LYS A 152 -5.00 -8.37 -6.65
CA LYS A 152 -4.00 -7.48 -7.26
C LYS A 152 -2.92 -8.20 -8.07
N ILE A 153 -2.80 -9.54 -8.01
CA ILE A 153 -1.73 -10.27 -8.71
C ILE A 153 -1.68 -9.92 -10.21
N SER A 154 -2.84 -9.79 -10.87
CA SER A 154 -2.91 -9.42 -12.30
C SER A 154 -2.35 -8.04 -12.63
N GLU A 155 -2.20 -7.15 -11.65
CA GLU A 155 -1.73 -5.76 -11.84
C GLU A 155 -0.26 -5.57 -11.43
N LEU A 156 0.36 -6.57 -10.78
CA LEU A 156 1.71 -6.42 -10.22
C LEU A 156 2.80 -6.67 -11.26
N GLN A 157 3.40 -5.59 -11.76
CA GLN A 157 4.72 -5.64 -12.39
C GLN A 157 5.78 -5.86 -11.30
N ILE A 158 6.17 -7.11 -11.07
CA ILE A 158 7.13 -7.50 -10.02
C ILE A 158 8.53 -6.94 -10.35
N LYS A 159 8.84 -5.74 -9.88
CA LYS A 159 10.19 -5.15 -9.90
C LYS A 159 10.84 -5.33 -8.53
N THR A 160 11.35 -6.52 -8.23
CA THR A 160 11.91 -6.80 -6.89
C THR A 160 13.42 -6.64 -6.81
N LYS A 161 13.89 -5.91 -5.79
CA LYS A 161 15.28 -5.88 -5.34
C LYS A 161 15.57 -7.11 -4.46
N SER A 162 16.16 -8.14 -5.08
CA SER A 162 16.32 -9.51 -4.55
C SER A 162 16.89 -9.66 -3.13
N ARG A 163 17.93 -8.90 -2.74
CA ARG A 163 18.73 -9.25 -1.54
C ARG A 163 18.02 -9.08 -0.19
N LYS A 164 17.19 -8.03 -0.03
CA LYS A 164 16.47 -7.81 1.24
C LYS A 164 15.39 -8.87 1.47
N THR A 165 14.69 -9.27 0.41
CA THR A 165 13.62 -10.27 0.47
C THR A 165 14.14 -11.63 0.93
N THR A 166 15.32 -12.05 0.47
CA THR A 166 15.92 -13.34 0.88
C THR A 166 16.20 -13.41 2.38
N ASN A 167 16.74 -12.34 2.98
CA ASN A 167 17.04 -12.33 4.43
C ASN A 167 15.77 -12.39 5.27
N ILE A 168 14.73 -11.65 4.85
CA ILE A 168 13.44 -11.66 5.55
C ILE A 168 12.79 -13.04 5.44
N LEU A 169 12.83 -13.66 4.24
CA LEU A 169 12.34 -15.04 4.06
C LEU A 169 13.07 -16.03 4.96
N ALA A 170 14.40 -15.99 5.04
CA ALA A 170 15.16 -16.89 5.89
C ALA A 170 14.82 -16.73 7.39
N ARG A 171 14.56 -15.49 7.84
CA ARG A 171 14.12 -15.23 9.22
C ARG A 171 12.77 -15.89 9.52
N HIS A 172 11.77 -15.66 8.66
CA HIS A 172 10.44 -16.26 8.87
C HIS A 172 10.44 -17.77 8.65
N GLU A 173 11.30 -18.28 7.77
CA GLU A 173 11.51 -19.71 7.56
C GLU A 173 11.96 -20.40 8.84
N LYS A 174 12.93 -19.81 9.56
CA LYS A 174 13.39 -20.32 10.85
C LYS A 174 12.27 -20.30 11.89
N LEU A 175 11.62 -19.15 12.06
CA LEU A 175 10.52 -18.97 13.04
C LEU A 175 9.37 -19.97 12.80
N LEU A 176 8.92 -20.11 11.54
CA LEU A 176 7.84 -21.04 11.23
C LEU A 176 8.28 -22.51 11.36
N SER A 177 9.54 -22.83 11.09
CA SER A 177 10.07 -24.19 11.29
C SER A 177 10.07 -24.57 12.77
N GLU A 178 10.56 -23.69 13.65
CA GLU A 178 10.57 -23.88 15.10
C GLU A 178 9.16 -24.16 15.63
N PHE A 179 8.15 -23.41 15.17
CA PHE A 179 6.77 -23.68 15.55
C PHE A 179 6.22 -25.01 15.02
N THR A 180 6.63 -25.45 13.82
CA THR A 180 6.16 -26.73 13.28
C THR A 180 6.75 -27.96 13.99
N GLU A 181 7.86 -27.80 14.70
CA GLU A 181 8.47 -28.87 15.50
C GLU A 181 7.76 -29.04 16.85
N GLU A 182 7.31 -27.94 17.45
CA GLU A 182 6.64 -27.94 18.76
C GLU A 182 5.33 -27.14 18.68
N ILE A 183 4.25 -27.81 18.27
CA ILE A 183 2.92 -27.19 18.29
C ILE A 183 2.55 -26.92 19.75
N SER A 184 2.50 -25.65 20.10
CA SER A 184 1.96 -25.19 21.37
C SER A 184 0.78 -24.27 21.11
N ASP A 185 -0.31 -24.48 21.87
CA ASP A 185 -1.50 -23.63 21.88
C ASP A 185 -1.28 -22.32 22.67
N GLU A 186 -0.03 -22.03 23.04
CA GLU A 186 0.37 -20.76 23.66
C GLU A 186 -0.03 -19.58 22.77
N LYS A 187 -0.90 -18.72 23.32
CA LYS A 187 -1.44 -17.53 22.66
C LYS A 187 -0.35 -16.60 22.08
N ASP A 188 0.79 -16.51 22.76
CA ASP A 188 1.90 -15.66 22.34
C ASP A 188 2.59 -16.19 21.08
N LYS A 189 2.83 -17.51 21.00
CA LYS A 189 3.37 -18.17 19.80
C LYS A 189 2.44 -18.01 18.60
N VAL A 190 1.13 -18.19 18.79
CA VAL A 190 0.12 -17.96 17.72
C VAL A 190 0.17 -16.53 17.20
N THR A 191 0.34 -15.57 18.12
CA THR A 191 0.42 -14.14 17.77
C THR A 191 1.67 -13.83 16.95
N GLU A 192 2.81 -14.40 17.32
CA GLU A 192 4.09 -14.26 16.60
C GLU A 192 4.02 -14.87 15.19
N ILE A 193 3.36 -16.02 15.03
CA ILE A 193 3.14 -16.61 13.70
C ILE A 193 2.25 -15.73 12.85
N CYS A 194 1.19 -15.14 13.42
CA CYS A 194 0.32 -14.23 12.68
C CYS A 194 1.11 -13.03 12.15
N GLU A 195 2.01 -12.46 12.95
CA GLU A 195 2.89 -11.36 12.51
C GLU A 195 3.87 -11.82 11.43
N SER A 196 4.45 -13.01 11.58
CA SER A 196 5.33 -13.62 10.58
C SER A 196 4.62 -13.83 9.24
N LEU A 197 3.40 -14.37 9.24
CA LEU A 197 2.58 -14.53 8.03
C LEU A 197 2.21 -13.16 7.43
N TYR A 198 1.92 -12.16 8.27
CA TYR A 198 1.59 -10.81 7.81
C TYR A 198 2.76 -10.19 7.03
N GLU A 199 3.96 -10.24 7.60
CA GLU A 199 5.17 -9.76 6.94
C GLU A 199 5.41 -10.52 5.63
N LEU A 200 5.25 -11.85 5.62
CA LEU A 200 5.38 -12.67 4.42
C LEU A 200 4.39 -12.30 3.29
N ILE A 201 3.18 -11.88 3.62
CA ILE A 201 2.16 -11.42 2.64
C ILE A 201 2.51 -10.04 2.08
N GLU A 202 3.08 -9.17 2.90
CA GLU A 202 3.50 -7.84 2.45
C GLU A 202 4.76 -7.87 1.57
N LEU A 203 5.58 -8.91 1.69
CA LEU A 203 6.74 -9.10 0.83
C LEU A 203 6.32 -9.38 -0.62
N ASP A 204 6.80 -8.54 -1.53
CA ASP A 204 6.75 -8.82 -2.96
C ASP A 204 7.74 -9.95 -3.31
N ILE A 205 7.30 -11.21 -3.20
CA ILE A 205 8.12 -12.39 -3.50
C ILE A 205 7.93 -12.77 -4.98
N ASN A 206 9.01 -12.79 -5.76
CA ASN A 206 8.94 -13.26 -7.14
C ASN A 206 8.86 -14.80 -7.24
N ALA A 207 8.27 -15.31 -8.32
CA ALA A 207 8.06 -16.74 -8.54
C ALA A 207 9.34 -17.59 -8.46
N LYS A 208 10.47 -17.06 -8.94
CA LYS A 208 11.77 -17.76 -8.94
C LYS A 208 12.31 -17.95 -7.52
N LEU A 209 12.21 -16.91 -6.68
CA LEU A 209 12.64 -16.96 -5.29
C LEU A 209 11.75 -17.90 -4.47
N LEU A 210 10.43 -17.81 -4.67
CA LEU A 210 9.45 -18.68 -4.04
C LEU A 210 9.60 -20.16 -4.45
N ALA A 211 10.10 -20.45 -5.67
CA ALA A 211 10.36 -21.82 -6.11
C ALA A 211 11.58 -22.44 -5.43
N LYS A 212 12.60 -21.63 -5.11
CA LYS A 212 13.85 -22.08 -4.47
C LYS A 212 13.73 -22.19 -2.95
N ASN A 213 12.93 -21.33 -2.32
CA ASN A 213 12.85 -21.26 -0.86
C ASN A 213 11.86 -22.30 -0.28
N PRO A 214 12.21 -23.02 0.81
CA PRO A 214 11.37 -24.06 1.41
C PRO A 214 10.15 -23.55 2.19
N ILE A 215 9.99 -22.23 2.37
CA ILE A 215 8.87 -21.60 3.09
C ILE A 215 7.51 -22.13 2.63
N LYS A 216 7.33 -22.45 1.34
CA LYS A 216 6.08 -23.03 0.82
C LYS A 216 5.76 -24.39 1.43
N LYS A 217 6.79 -25.22 1.69
CA LYS A 217 6.65 -26.51 2.36
C LYS A 217 6.34 -26.31 3.84
N ILE A 218 7.02 -25.38 4.50
CA ILE A 218 6.79 -25.07 5.93
C ILE A 218 5.38 -24.53 6.15
N VAL A 219 4.91 -23.57 5.36
CA VAL A 219 3.52 -23.07 5.46
C VAL A 219 2.49 -24.18 5.17
N LYS A 220 2.82 -25.17 4.34
CA LYS A 220 1.97 -26.36 4.13
C LYS A 220 1.91 -27.23 5.39
N LEU A 221 3.07 -27.49 6.01
CA LEU A 221 3.16 -28.27 7.24
C LEU A 221 2.41 -27.55 8.36
N LEU A 222 2.66 -26.25 8.55
CA LEU A 222 1.93 -25.39 9.49
C LEU A 222 0.41 -25.53 9.33
N ALA A 223 -0.10 -25.38 8.11
CA ALA A 223 -1.54 -25.52 7.85
C ALA A 223 -2.07 -26.90 8.26
N ASN A 224 -1.38 -27.97 7.87
CA ASN A 224 -1.80 -29.34 8.19
C ASN A 224 -1.77 -29.62 9.70
N LEU A 225 -0.77 -29.10 10.40
CA LEU A 225 -0.62 -29.25 11.84
C LEU A 225 -1.71 -28.48 12.59
N CYS A 226 -1.92 -27.22 12.24
CA CYS A 226 -2.93 -26.37 12.84
C CYS A 226 -4.36 -26.88 12.57
N GLN A 227 -4.60 -27.48 11.39
CA GLN A 227 -5.89 -28.08 11.05
C GLN A 227 -6.23 -29.32 11.89
N LYS A 228 -5.22 -30.04 12.38
CA LYS A 228 -5.40 -31.21 13.26
C LYS A 228 -5.58 -30.82 14.73
N SER A 229 -5.33 -29.57 15.10
CA SER A 229 -5.53 -29.11 16.48
C SER A 229 -7.03 -29.03 16.81
N ASN A 230 -7.35 -29.26 18.08
CA ASN A 230 -8.69 -29.03 18.62
C ASN A 230 -8.98 -27.54 18.87
N CYS A 231 -7.96 -26.68 18.85
CA CYS A 231 -8.08 -25.23 19.06
C CYS A 231 -8.63 -24.52 17.80
N ASP A 232 -9.72 -23.77 17.95
CA ASP A 232 -10.37 -23.07 16.83
C ASP A 232 -9.49 -21.96 16.24
N VAL A 233 -8.70 -21.26 17.07
CA VAL A 233 -7.75 -20.24 16.61
C VAL A 233 -6.69 -20.86 15.69
N LEU A 234 -6.23 -22.07 16.00
CA LEU A 234 -5.29 -22.79 15.13
C LEU A 234 -5.97 -23.25 13.84
N LYS A 235 -7.22 -23.73 13.88
CA LYS A 235 -7.96 -24.06 12.65
C LYS A 235 -8.11 -22.85 11.73
N GLU A 236 -8.38 -21.67 12.30
CA GLU A 236 -8.41 -20.42 11.53
C GLU A 236 -7.04 -20.03 10.96
N LEU A 237 -5.98 -20.20 11.75
CA LEU A 237 -4.61 -20.00 11.28
C LEU A 237 -4.27 -20.96 10.13
N ALA A 238 -4.76 -22.20 10.17
CA ALA A 238 -4.63 -23.16 9.10
C ALA A 238 -5.30 -22.65 7.80
N GLU A 239 -6.50 -22.08 7.91
CA GLU A 239 -7.20 -21.48 6.78
C GLU A 239 -6.38 -20.34 6.13
N VAL A 240 -5.84 -19.44 6.96
CA VAL A 240 -4.97 -18.33 6.52
C VAL A 240 -3.73 -18.87 5.79
N ALA A 241 -3.06 -19.88 6.36
CA ALA A 241 -1.88 -20.50 5.77
C ALA A 241 -2.20 -21.19 4.43
N LEU A 242 -3.38 -21.82 4.29
CA LEU A 242 -3.85 -22.39 3.03
C LEU A 242 -4.09 -21.31 1.97
N ARG A 243 -4.77 -20.22 2.31
CA ARG A 243 -5.00 -19.10 1.37
C ARG A 243 -3.71 -18.44 0.92
N LEU A 244 -2.73 -18.28 1.82
CA LEU A 244 -1.39 -17.80 1.47
C LEU A 244 -0.71 -18.71 0.44
N ARG A 245 -0.87 -20.03 0.57
CA ARG A 245 -0.34 -20.99 -0.42
C ARG A 245 -1.02 -20.87 -1.78
N GLU A 246 -2.33 -20.61 -1.81
CA GLU A 246 -3.05 -20.36 -3.06
C GLU A 246 -2.59 -19.07 -3.73
N TYR A 247 -2.41 -18.00 -2.95
CA TYR A 247 -1.81 -16.76 -3.42
C TYR A 247 -0.44 -17.01 -4.10
N TRP A 248 0.44 -17.73 -3.41
CA TRP A 248 1.75 -18.14 -3.93
C TRP A 248 1.69 -19.08 -5.14
N LYS A 249 0.66 -19.92 -5.25
CA LYS A 249 0.41 -20.75 -6.43
C LYS A 249 0.09 -19.87 -7.64
N LYS A 250 -0.79 -18.87 -7.49
CA LYS A 250 -1.15 -17.92 -8.55
C LYS A 250 0.03 -17.08 -9.03
N ILE A 251 0.90 -16.63 -8.12
CA ILE A 251 2.15 -15.93 -8.50
C ILE A 251 3.01 -16.80 -9.43
N ARG A 252 3.13 -18.10 -9.12
CA ARG A 252 3.93 -19.03 -9.91
C ARG A 252 3.33 -19.25 -11.30
N GLU A 253 2.03 -19.46 -11.37
CA GLU A 253 1.29 -19.66 -12.63
C GLU A 253 1.44 -18.45 -13.56
N GLN A 254 1.35 -17.22 -13.03
CA GLN A 254 1.59 -16.02 -13.82
C GLN A 254 3.05 -15.85 -14.25
N GLY A 255 4.02 -16.21 -13.39
CA GLY A 255 5.44 -16.17 -13.73
C GLY A 255 5.83 -17.12 -14.86
N SER A 256 5.15 -18.27 -14.98
CA SER A 256 5.36 -19.23 -16.07
C SER A 256 4.82 -18.73 -17.41
N LEU A 257 3.71 -18.00 -17.41
CA LEU A 257 3.11 -17.45 -18.65
C LEU A 257 3.92 -16.30 -19.27
N GLY A 258 4.79 -15.65 -18.51
CA GLY A 258 5.55 -14.47 -18.96
C GLY A 258 6.90 -14.73 -19.63
N LEU A 259 7.37 -15.98 -19.69
CA LEU A 259 8.72 -16.31 -20.20
C LEU A 259 8.74 -16.98 -21.58
N GLU A 260 7.59 -17.45 -22.08
CA GLU A 260 7.48 -18.02 -23.43
C GLU A 260 6.57 -17.14 -24.31
N GLY A 261 7.18 -16.11 -24.94
CA GLY A 261 6.67 -15.60 -26.22
C GLY A 261 5.67 -14.44 -26.21
N CYS A 262 6.07 -13.26 -25.74
CA CYS A 262 5.44 -12.00 -26.20
C CYS A 262 6.08 -11.54 -27.52
N GLY A 263 5.72 -12.25 -28.60
CA GLY A 263 6.02 -11.85 -29.98
C GLY A 263 4.94 -12.27 -30.99
N LYS A 264 3.87 -12.96 -30.55
CA LYS A 264 2.71 -13.22 -31.39
C LYS A 264 1.57 -12.34 -30.93
N VAL A 265 1.30 -11.32 -31.75
CA VAL A 265 0.01 -10.62 -31.80
C VAL A 265 -1.05 -11.71 -31.89
N PHE A 266 -1.74 -11.98 -30.78
CA PHE A 266 -2.91 -12.85 -30.78
C PHE A 266 -3.94 -12.18 -31.69
N LYS A 267 -4.09 -12.71 -32.91
CA LYS A 267 -5.30 -12.45 -33.69
C LYS A 267 -6.44 -13.09 -32.88
N PRO A 268 -7.46 -12.31 -32.46
CA PRO A 268 -8.58 -12.88 -31.76
C PRO A 268 -9.26 -13.88 -32.70
N VAL A 269 -9.21 -15.15 -32.35
CA VAL A 269 -10.18 -16.12 -32.84
C VAL A 269 -11.51 -15.67 -32.24
N SER A 270 -12.50 -15.42 -33.10
CA SER A 270 -13.82 -14.90 -32.78
C SER A 270 -14.68 -15.94 -32.06
N ASP A 271 -14.15 -16.52 -31.00
CA ASP A 271 -14.89 -17.41 -30.12
C ASP A 271 -15.49 -16.55 -29.00
N ASP A 272 -16.79 -16.27 -29.13
CA ASP A 272 -17.60 -15.49 -28.18
C ASP A 272 -17.52 -16.05 -26.73
N SER A 273 -16.99 -17.26 -26.56
CA SER A 273 -16.76 -17.90 -25.27
C SER A 273 -15.54 -17.38 -24.50
N TYR A 274 -14.57 -16.74 -25.16
CA TYR A 274 -13.36 -16.26 -24.47
C TYR A 274 -13.64 -14.99 -23.66
N ILE A 275 -13.28 -15.02 -22.37
CA ILE A 275 -13.38 -13.90 -21.44
C ILE A 275 -12.02 -13.73 -20.76
N ALA A 276 -11.34 -12.62 -21.07
CA ALA A 276 -10.00 -12.33 -20.56
C ALA A 276 -9.92 -12.30 -19.03
N ASP A 277 -10.94 -11.76 -18.35
CA ASP A 277 -11.02 -11.74 -16.89
C ASP A 277 -12.45 -12.09 -16.40
N LYS A 278 -12.67 -13.37 -16.10
CA LYS A 278 -13.96 -13.89 -15.60
C LYS A 278 -14.39 -13.24 -14.27
N CYS A 279 -13.44 -12.87 -13.41
CA CYS A 279 -13.72 -12.27 -12.11
C CYS A 279 -14.17 -10.81 -12.26
N LEU A 280 -13.48 -10.04 -13.11
CA LEU A 280 -13.88 -8.68 -13.44
C LEU A 280 -15.25 -8.67 -14.11
N ARG A 281 -15.50 -9.58 -15.06
CA ARG A 281 -16.81 -9.72 -15.71
C ARG A 281 -17.92 -9.92 -14.70
N ARG A 282 -17.77 -10.88 -13.78
CA ARG A 282 -18.76 -11.15 -12.73
C ARG A 282 -19.04 -9.90 -11.89
N ARG A 283 -18.00 -9.18 -11.45
CA ARG A 283 -18.16 -7.95 -10.65
C ARG A 283 -18.87 -6.83 -11.43
N VAL A 284 -18.56 -6.69 -12.71
CA VAL A 284 -19.19 -5.71 -13.61
C VAL A 284 -20.68 -6.05 -13.79
N CYS A 285 -21.02 -7.29 -14.15
CA CYS A 285 -22.42 -7.71 -14.29
C CYS A 285 -23.20 -7.50 -12.98
N CYS A 286 -22.68 -7.94 -11.83
CA CYS A 286 -23.34 -7.74 -10.54
C CYS A 286 -23.54 -6.26 -10.21
N LYS A 287 -22.58 -5.40 -10.57
CA LYS A 287 -22.69 -3.96 -10.32
C LYS A 287 -23.71 -3.30 -11.25
N ILE A 288 -23.79 -3.71 -12.52
CA ILE A 288 -24.82 -3.22 -13.45
C ILE A 288 -26.21 -3.65 -12.97
N ALA A 289 -26.40 -4.94 -12.65
CA ALA A 289 -27.67 -5.48 -12.17
C ALA A 289 -28.18 -4.72 -10.94
N LYS A 290 -27.33 -4.50 -9.92
CA LYS A 290 -27.69 -3.71 -8.73
C LYS A 290 -28.12 -2.28 -9.04
N VAL A 291 -27.50 -1.63 -10.03
CA VAL A 291 -27.89 -0.26 -10.43
C VAL A 291 -29.25 -0.29 -11.11
N LEU A 292 -29.53 -1.30 -11.94
CA LEU A 292 -30.83 -1.47 -12.59
C LEU A 292 -31.93 -1.82 -11.57
N GLU A 293 -31.66 -2.70 -10.61
CA GLU A 293 -32.58 -3.01 -9.50
C GLU A 293 -32.94 -1.75 -8.70
N ASN A 294 -31.95 -0.89 -8.40
CA ASN A 294 -32.19 0.41 -7.74
C ASN A 294 -33.07 1.35 -8.59
N ASN A 295 -33.06 1.17 -9.91
CA ASN A 295 -33.92 1.88 -10.86
C ASN A 295 -35.25 1.17 -11.10
N LYS A 296 -35.64 0.23 -10.21
CA LYS A 296 -36.93 -0.49 -10.22
C LYS A 296 -37.11 -1.47 -11.39
N PHE A 297 -36.03 -1.94 -12.02
CA PHE A 297 -36.12 -3.10 -12.90
C PHE A 297 -36.33 -4.38 -12.07
N THR A 298 -37.06 -5.36 -12.61
CA THR A 298 -37.13 -6.69 -12.00
C THR A 298 -35.75 -7.35 -11.99
N ILE A 299 -35.50 -8.28 -11.06
CA ILE A 299 -34.20 -8.93 -10.89
C ILE A 299 -33.80 -9.66 -12.17
N GLU A 300 -34.74 -10.38 -12.78
CA GLU A 300 -34.54 -11.14 -14.01
C GLU A 300 -34.17 -10.19 -15.16
N LYS A 301 -34.90 -9.08 -15.30
CA LYS A 301 -34.62 -8.11 -16.37
C LYS A 301 -33.30 -7.38 -16.14
N ALA A 302 -32.98 -7.04 -14.89
CA ALA A 302 -31.72 -6.42 -14.52
C ALA A 302 -30.52 -7.33 -14.84
N GLN A 303 -30.63 -8.63 -14.60
CA GLN A 303 -29.58 -9.60 -14.93
C GLN A 303 -29.40 -9.78 -16.45
N GLU A 304 -30.50 -9.89 -17.19
CA GLU A 304 -30.48 -9.98 -18.66
C GLU A 304 -29.79 -8.75 -19.28
N LEU A 305 -30.22 -7.55 -18.87
CA LEU A 305 -29.64 -6.29 -19.33
C LEU A 305 -28.17 -6.17 -18.93
N ALA A 306 -27.81 -6.57 -17.71
CA ALA A 306 -26.42 -6.55 -17.26
C ALA A 306 -25.51 -7.40 -18.15
N LEU A 307 -25.97 -8.59 -18.59
CA LEU A 307 -25.22 -9.46 -19.51
C LEU A 307 -25.08 -8.84 -20.90
N SER A 308 -26.16 -8.28 -21.45
CA SER A 308 -26.15 -7.62 -22.76
C SER A 308 -25.21 -6.41 -22.78
N ILE A 309 -25.34 -5.56 -21.77
CA ILE A 309 -24.50 -4.37 -21.58
C ILE A 309 -23.02 -4.76 -21.41
N GLU A 310 -22.72 -5.79 -20.62
CA GLU A 310 -21.36 -6.28 -20.45
C GLU A 310 -20.78 -6.84 -21.76
N LYS A 311 -21.59 -7.58 -22.53
CA LYS A 311 -21.20 -8.06 -23.86
C LYS A 311 -20.82 -6.89 -24.76
N ASN A 312 -21.61 -5.82 -24.78
CA ASN A 312 -21.32 -4.59 -25.55
C ASN A 312 -20.08 -3.83 -25.07
N LEU A 313 -19.73 -3.92 -23.78
CA LEU A 313 -18.45 -3.38 -23.30
C LEU A 313 -17.27 -4.23 -23.79
N ARG A 314 -17.40 -5.56 -23.79
CA ARG A 314 -16.34 -6.47 -24.25
C ARG A 314 -16.12 -6.37 -25.76
N THR A 315 -17.16 -6.15 -26.57
CA THR A 315 -16.96 -5.94 -28.01
C THR A 315 -16.09 -4.71 -28.29
N LYS A 316 -16.12 -3.69 -27.41
CA LYS A 316 -15.24 -2.50 -27.52
C LYS A 316 -13.81 -2.73 -27.01
N ASP A 317 -13.63 -3.62 -26.04
CA ASP A 317 -12.31 -3.99 -25.50
C ASP A 317 -12.31 -5.44 -24.97
N PRO A 318 -12.04 -6.45 -25.83
CA PRO A 318 -12.08 -7.87 -25.44
C PRO A 318 -11.03 -8.25 -24.39
N SER A 319 -9.94 -7.48 -24.33
CA SER A 319 -8.84 -7.70 -23.37
C SER A 319 -9.21 -7.32 -21.93
N MET A 320 -10.34 -6.65 -21.73
CA MET A 320 -10.80 -6.14 -20.43
C MET A 320 -9.76 -5.26 -19.73
N SER A 321 -9.07 -4.42 -20.50
CA SER A 321 -7.96 -3.58 -20.04
C SER A 321 -8.42 -2.38 -19.18
N SER A 322 -7.51 -1.44 -18.92
CA SER A 322 -7.85 -0.14 -18.33
C SER A 322 -8.89 0.63 -19.16
N LYS A 323 -8.92 0.43 -20.50
CA LYS A 323 -9.88 1.05 -21.42
C LYS A 323 -11.30 0.51 -21.19
N TYR A 324 -11.46 -0.81 -21.04
CA TYR A 324 -12.71 -1.43 -20.60
C TYR A 324 -13.22 -0.83 -19.28
N ARG A 325 -12.35 -0.70 -18.26
CA ARG A 325 -12.73 -0.10 -16.97
C ARG A 325 -13.17 1.37 -17.11
N TYR A 326 -12.58 2.11 -18.04
CA TYR A 326 -12.97 3.48 -18.35
C TYR A 326 -14.38 3.53 -18.97
N TYR A 327 -14.66 2.73 -20.01
CA TYR A 327 -15.99 2.66 -20.63
C TYR A 327 -17.06 2.21 -19.65
N PHE A 328 -16.75 1.21 -18.81
CA PHE A 328 -17.64 0.77 -17.74
C PHE A 328 -18.05 1.92 -16.80
N ARG A 329 -17.10 2.79 -16.40
CA ARG A 329 -17.40 3.93 -15.52
C ARG A 329 -18.29 4.97 -16.16
N ILE A 330 -18.12 5.23 -17.46
CA ILE A 330 -18.98 6.18 -18.19
C ILE A 330 -20.39 5.61 -18.26
N MET A 331 -20.51 4.39 -18.77
CA MET A 331 -21.78 3.70 -18.95
C MET A 331 -22.56 3.54 -17.64
N ILE A 332 -21.89 3.28 -16.51
CA ILE A 332 -22.58 3.23 -15.21
C ILE A 332 -23.23 4.58 -14.83
N ARG A 333 -22.68 5.72 -15.25
CA ARG A 333 -23.34 7.02 -15.02
C ARG A 333 -24.60 7.13 -15.85
N ASP A 334 -24.56 6.65 -17.08
CA ASP A 334 -25.70 6.71 -18.00
C ASP A 334 -26.83 5.78 -17.49
N ILE A 335 -26.49 4.55 -17.09
CA ILE A 335 -27.46 3.57 -16.58
C ILE A 335 -28.19 4.08 -15.34
N LYS A 336 -27.52 4.84 -14.46
CA LYS A 336 -28.16 5.40 -13.26
C LYS A 336 -29.37 6.27 -13.57
N ASN A 337 -29.43 6.86 -14.76
CA ASN A 337 -30.53 7.75 -15.14
C ASN A 337 -31.61 7.04 -15.97
N ILE A 338 -31.47 5.74 -16.26
CA ILE A 338 -32.44 4.98 -17.05
C ILE A 338 -33.61 4.57 -16.16
N SER A 339 -34.84 4.91 -16.56
CA SER A 339 -36.07 4.38 -15.96
C SER A 339 -36.63 3.21 -16.77
N PRO A 340 -37.36 2.26 -16.15
CA PRO A 340 -37.97 1.14 -16.86
C PRO A 340 -38.92 1.59 -17.98
N VAL A 341 -39.78 2.58 -17.70
CA VAL A 341 -40.74 3.13 -18.66
C VAL A 341 -40.04 3.75 -19.87
N ALA A 342 -38.98 4.53 -19.66
CA ALA A 342 -38.23 5.12 -20.75
C ALA A 342 -37.48 4.07 -21.58
N TYR A 343 -37.02 3.00 -20.93
CA TYR A 343 -36.36 1.88 -21.61
C TYR A 343 -37.36 1.09 -22.47
N GLU A 344 -38.53 0.74 -21.92
CA GLU A 344 -39.59 0.02 -22.63
C GLU A 344 -40.08 0.80 -23.87
N ALA A 345 -40.36 2.10 -23.70
CA ALA A 345 -40.76 2.96 -24.80
C ALA A 345 -39.68 3.06 -25.91
N ALA A 346 -38.39 3.01 -25.55
CA ALA A 346 -37.31 3.02 -26.52
C ALA A 346 -37.13 1.66 -27.24
N THR A 347 -37.50 0.56 -26.59
CA THR A 347 -37.45 -0.78 -27.19
C THR A 347 -38.63 -1.11 -28.09
N GLU A 348 -39.79 -0.48 -27.90
CA GLU A 348 -40.96 -0.68 -28.78
C GLU A 348 -40.81 -0.02 -30.16
N VAL A 349 -39.87 0.93 -30.28
CA VAL A 349 -39.63 1.71 -31.51
C VAL A 349 -38.58 1.04 -32.42
N ASN A 350 -37.85 0.04 -31.92
CA ASN A 350 -36.83 -0.71 -32.67
C ASN A 350 -37.29 -2.15 -32.91
#